data_AF-J9FV75-F1
#
_entry.id   AF-J9FV75-F1
#
_cell.length_a   1.000
_cell.length_b   1.000
_cell.length_c   1.000
_cell.angle_alpha   90.00
_cell.angle_beta   90.00
_cell.angle_gamma   90.00
#
_symmetry.space_group_name_H-M   'P 1'
#
loop_
_entity.id
_entity.type
_entity.pdbx_description
1 polymer ?
#
loop_
_entity_poly.entity_id
_entity_poly.type
_entity_poly.pdbx_seq_one_letter_code
_entity_poly.pdbx_strand_id
1 'polypeptide(L)'
;VLELTEVERLALEKGFRLGEKHCFRMRCRAVLLKADGLSSAAAGMQTEMSHVSVNAWVKRFKSEGIDGLNTRSGRGRKPIMDCSDEEAVRRAIEQDRQSVSKARAAWEQASGKKASDSTFKRFLSVLAQDISE
;
A
#
# COMPACT_ATOMS: atom_id res chain seq x y z
N VAL A 1 4.45 -29.08 -12.68
CA VAL A 1 4.31 -28.87 -11.23
C VAL A 1 5.22 -27.71 -10.84
N LEU A 2 4.90 -26.94 -9.79
CA LEU A 2 5.79 -25.88 -9.31
C LEU A 2 6.82 -26.52 -8.38
N GLU A 3 8.07 -26.65 -8.83
CA GLU A 3 9.16 -27.12 -7.99
C GLU A 3 9.58 -25.99 -7.04
N LEU A 4 9.66 -26.29 -5.74
CA LEU A 4 10.12 -25.36 -4.70
C LEU A 4 11.36 -25.94 -4.04
N THR A 5 12.36 -25.09 -3.78
CA THR A 5 13.44 -25.45 -2.87
C THR A 5 12.92 -25.56 -1.43
N GLU A 6 13.65 -26.28 -0.58
CA GLU A 6 13.29 -26.41 0.84
C GLU A 6 13.21 -25.04 1.54
N VAL A 7 14.16 -24.14 1.21
CA VAL A 7 14.21 -22.77 1.74
C VAL A 7 12.97 -21.96 1.32
N GLU A 8 12.57 -22.06 0.05
CA GLU A 8 11.38 -21.38 -0.46
C GLU A 8 10.10 -21.92 0.16
N ARG A 9 9.99 -23.25 0.29
CA ARG A 9 8.84 -23.89 0.95
C ARG A 9 8.72 -23.43 2.40
N LEU A 10 9.83 -23.42 3.15
CA LEU A 10 9.85 -22.96 4.54
C LEU A 10 9.49 -21.47 4.66
N ALA A 11 9.99 -20.63 3.74
CA ALA A 11 9.64 -19.21 3.69
C ALA A 11 8.14 -18.98 3.41
N LEU A 12 7.56 -19.75 2.47
CA LEU A 12 6.12 -19.71 2.16
C LEU A 12 5.26 -20.20 3.31
N GLU A 13 5.66 -21.26 4.00
CA GLU A 13 4.95 -21.77 5.19
C GLU A 13 4.99 -20.76 6.33
N LYS A 14 6.15 -20.16 6.59
CA LYS A 14 6.30 -19.08 7.58
C LYS A 14 5.45 -17.88 7.18
N GLY A 15 5.46 -17.48 5.91
CA GLY A 15 4.66 -16.39 5.38
C GLY A 15 3.16 -16.64 5.49
N PHE A 16 2.71 -17.88 5.27
CA PHE A 16 1.32 -18.28 5.44
C PHE A 16 0.88 -18.28 6.92
N ARG A 17 1.72 -18.77 7.85
CA ARG A 17 1.37 -18.87 9.27
C ARG A 17 1.50 -17.54 10.03
N LEU A 18 2.58 -16.80 9.76
CA LEU A 18 2.99 -15.64 10.56
C LEU A 18 2.89 -14.30 9.81
N GLY A 19 2.51 -14.31 8.53
CA GLY A 19 2.39 -13.08 7.74
C GLY A 19 1.37 -12.11 8.33
N GLU A 20 1.76 -10.86 8.52
CA GLU A 20 0.92 -9.81 9.12
C GLU A 20 -0.40 -9.60 8.33
N LYS A 21 -0.29 -9.48 7.00
CA LYS A 21 -1.42 -9.16 6.12
C LYS A 21 -2.10 -10.42 5.61
N HIS A 22 -3.43 -10.50 5.77
CA HIS A 22 -4.23 -11.63 5.27
C HIS A 22 -4.00 -11.91 3.78
N CYS A 23 -3.96 -10.87 2.95
CA CYS A 23 -3.72 -11.02 1.51
C CYS A 23 -2.35 -11.63 1.19
N PHE A 24 -1.32 -11.33 1.99
CA PHE A 24 0.00 -11.95 1.84
C PHE A 24 -0.03 -13.43 2.24
N ARG A 25 -0.65 -13.75 3.38
CA ARG A 25 -0.83 -15.14 3.83
C ARG A 25 -1.53 -15.99 2.76
N MET A 26 -2.63 -15.50 2.19
CA MET A 26 -3.38 -16.23 1.17
C MET A 26 -2.62 -16.40 -0.15
N ARG A 27 -1.77 -15.44 -0.53
CA ARG A 27 -0.86 -15.61 -1.68
C ARG A 27 0.18 -16.69 -1.42
N CYS A 28 0.75 -16.74 -0.22
CA CYS A 28 1.67 -17.82 0.17
C CYS A 28 0.98 -19.18 0.11
N ARG A 29 -0.26 -19.26 0.64
CA ARG A 29 -1.09 -20.47 0.56
C ARG A 29 -1.35 -20.91 -0.88
N ALA A 30 -1.69 -19.98 -1.77
CA ALA A 30 -1.94 -20.28 -3.18
C ALA A 30 -0.70 -20.89 -3.87
N VAL A 31 0.50 -20.37 -3.58
CA VAL A 31 1.76 -20.89 -4.13
C VAL A 31 2.08 -22.28 -3.57
N LEU A 32 1.90 -22.50 -2.27
CA LEU A 32 2.07 -23.83 -1.65
C LEU A 32 1.14 -24.87 -2.27
N LEU A 33 -0.15 -24.56 -2.39
CA LEU A 33 -1.13 -25.47 -3.01
C LEU A 33 -0.76 -25.81 -4.46
N LYS A 34 -0.19 -24.86 -5.20
CA LYS A 34 0.30 -25.07 -6.57
C LYS A 34 1.56 -25.93 -6.62
N ALA A 35 2.42 -25.87 -5.61
CA ALA A 35 3.56 -26.75 -5.46
C ALA A 35 3.15 -28.16 -5.05
N ASP A 36 2.12 -28.29 -4.22
CA ASP A 36 1.52 -29.57 -3.81
C ASP A 36 0.70 -30.25 -4.93
N GLY A 37 0.73 -29.70 -6.16
CA GLY A 37 0.16 -30.32 -7.35
C GLY A 37 -1.29 -29.92 -7.65
N LEU A 38 -1.91 -29.04 -6.86
CA LEU A 38 -3.30 -28.66 -7.13
C LEU A 38 -3.44 -27.85 -8.43
N SER A 39 -4.62 -28.00 -9.06
CA SER A 39 -5.02 -27.15 -10.17
C SER A 39 -5.21 -25.71 -9.69
N SER A 40 -5.04 -24.74 -10.60
CA SER A 40 -5.18 -23.32 -10.24
C SER A 40 -6.62 -22.96 -9.86
N ALA A 41 -7.61 -23.72 -10.35
CA ALA A 41 -9.01 -23.59 -9.95
C ALA A 41 -9.22 -24.08 -8.51
N ALA A 42 -8.70 -25.27 -8.16
CA ALA A 42 -8.82 -25.81 -6.81
C ALA A 42 -8.08 -24.96 -5.76
N ALA A 43 -6.87 -24.50 -6.10
CA ALA A 43 -6.13 -23.55 -5.26
C ALA A 43 -6.92 -22.24 -5.09
N GLY A 44 -7.51 -21.73 -6.17
CA GLY A 44 -8.35 -20.53 -6.14
C GLY A 44 -9.57 -20.66 -5.22
N MET A 45 -10.26 -21.80 -5.26
CA MET A 45 -11.38 -22.10 -4.37
C MET A 45 -10.98 -22.06 -2.89
N GLN A 46 -9.81 -22.59 -2.52
CA GLN A 46 -9.34 -22.58 -1.13
C GLN A 46 -8.86 -21.21 -0.64
N THR A 47 -8.41 -20.34 -1.56
CA THR A 47 -7.87 -19.02 -1.21
C THR A 47 -8.80 -17.87 -1.58
N GLU A 48 -10.03 -18.17 -2.00
CA GLU A 48 -11.02 -17.19 -2.50
C GLU A 48 -10.47 -16.30 -3.64
N MET A 49 -9.63 -16.90 -4.50
CA MET A 49 -9.02 -16.23 -5.65
C MET A 49 -9.54 -16.83 -6.95
N SER A 50 -9.61 -16.02 -8.01
CA SER A 50 -9.79 -16.55 -9.35
C SER A 50 -8.56 -17.35 -9.79
N HIS A 51 -8.76 -18.37 -10.63
CA HIS A 51 -7.66 -19.17 -11.18
C HIS A 51 -6.61 -18.31 -11.92
N VAL A 52 -7.04 -17.21 -12.56
CA VAL A 52 -6.17 -16.22 -13.20
C VAL A 52 -5.27 -15.52 -12.18
N SER A 53 -5.83 -15.15 -11.03
CA SER A 53 -5.08 -14.50 -9.95
C SER A 53 -4.05 -15.45 -9.36
N VAL A 54 -4.43 -16.71 -9.12
CA VAL A 54 -3.49 -17.76 -8.67
C VAL A 54 -2.33 -17.90 -9.65
N ASN A 55 -2.60 -18.00 -10.95
CA ASN A 55 -1.55 -18.09 -11.97
C ASN A 55 -0.63 -16.86 -11.98
N ALA A 56 -1.20 -15.67 -11.82
CA ALA A 56 -0.42 -14.43 -11.74
C ALA A 56 0.51 -14.41 -10.51
N TRP A 57 0.02 -14.86 -9.34
CA TRP A 57 0.85 -14.94 -8.13
C TRP A 57 1.95 -15.98 -8.23
N VAL A 58 1.67 -17.15 -8.80
CA VAL A 58 2.71 -18.17 -9.07
C VAL A 58 3.76 -17.63 -10.04
N LYS A 59 3.34 -16.97 -11.13
CA LYS A 59 4.27 -16.37 -12.08
C LYS A 59 5.16 -15.33 -11.42
N ARG A 60 4.56 -14.49 -10.56
CA ARG A 60 5.29 -13.45 -9.82
C ARG A 60 6.25 -14.04 -8.78
N PHE A 61 5.85 -15.09 -8.08
CA PHE A 61 6.73 -15.82 -7.17
C PHE A 61 7.94 -16.39 -7.90
N LYS A 62 7.75 -16.99 -9.08
CA LYS A 62 8.88 -17.51 -9.88
C LYS A 62 9.89 -16.45 -10.29
N SER A 63 9.46 -15.19 -10.47
CA SER A 63 10.35 -14.10 -10.89
C SER A 63 10.95 -13.31 -9.74
N GLU A 64 10.22 -13.15 -8.63
CA GLU A 64 10.56 -12.23 -7.53
C GLU A 64 10.70 -12.94 -6.17
N GLY A 65 10.53 -14.27 -6.13
CA GLY A 65 10.51 -15.05 -4.89
C GLY A 65 9.37 -14.65 -3.95
N ILE A 66 9.62 -14.84 -2.64
CA ILE A 66 8.65 -14.49 -1.58
C ILE A 66 8.31 -12.99 -1.57
N ASP A 67 9.27 -12.13 -1.90
CA ASP A 67 9.09 -10.68 -1.95
C ASP A 67 8.06 -10.28 -3.02
N GLY A 68 7.98 -11.07 -4.09
CA GLY A 68 6.95 -10.96 -5.12
C GLY A 68 5.52 -11.14 -4.62
N LEU A 69 5.31 -11.74 -3.45
CA LEU A 69 3.97 -11.92 -2.91
C LEU A 69 3.49 -10.69 -2.11
N ASN A 70 4.41 -9.76 -1.79
CA ASN A 70 4.06 -8.52 -1.13
C ASN A 70 3.27 -7.58 -2.05
N THR A 71 2.38 -6.80 -1.43
CA THR A 71 1.70 -5.71 -2.12
C THR A 71 2.71 -4.59 -2.37
N ARG A 72 2.97 -4.29 -3.64
CA ARG A 72 3.90 -3.22 -4.03
C ARG A 72 3.45 -1.87 -3.45
N SER A 73 4.42 -1.06 -3.04
CA SER A 73 4.19 0.34 -2.69
C SER A 73 3.64 1.10 -3.90
N GLY A 74 2.66 1.98 -3.68
CA GLY A 74 2.19 2.91 -4.73
C GLY A 74 0.89 2.55 -5.44
N ARG A 75 0.01 1.70 -4.88
CA ARG A 75 -1.37 1.63 -5.37
C ARG A 75 -2.12 2.95 -5.05
N GLY A 76 -2.83 3.47 -6.04
CA GLY A 76 -3.65 4.69 -5.94
C GLY A 76 -2.87 5.98 -6.14
N ARG A 77 -3.59 7.06 -6.51
CA ARG A 77 -3.02 8.42 -6.55
C ARG A 77 -2.64 8.83 -5.14
N LYS A 78 -1.39 9.21 -4.92
CA LYS A 78 -0.93 9.70 -3.62
C LYS A 78 -1.66 11.01 -3.25
N PRO A 79 -1.90 11.25 -1.95
CA PRO A 79 -2.40 12.55 -1.49
C PRO A 79 -1.52 13.68 -2.04
N ILE A 80 -2.15 14.81 -2.37
CA ILE A 80 -1.42 16.00 -2.80
C ILE A 80 -0.63 16.59 -1.62
N MET A 81 -1.16 16.45 -0.41
CA MET A 81 -0.56 16.93 0.84
C MET A 81 -0.40 15.74 1.80
N ASP A 82 0.73 15.66 2.51
CA ASP A 82 1.02 14.67 3.55
C ASP A 82 1.72 15.30 4.77
N CYS A 83 2.13 14.50 5.76
CA CYS A 83 2.76 15.01 6.98
C CYS A 83 4.08 15.78 6.74
N SER A 84 4.73 15.59 5.59
CA SER A 84 5.92 16.40 5.25
C SER A 84 5.57 17.86 4.93
N ASP A 85 4.30 18.15 4.63
CA ASP A 85 3.82 19.49 4.32
C ASP A 85 3.47 20.32 5.57
N GLU A 86 3.42 19.72 6.76
CA GLU A 86 2.94 20.38 7.98
C GLU A 86 3.69 21.67 8.31
N GLU A 87 5.02 21.63 8.30
CA GLU A 87 5.85 22.80 8.64
C GLU A 87 5.68 23.93 7.60
N ALA A 88 5.54 23.57 6.33
CA ALA A 88 5.31 24.54 5.26
C ALA A 88 3.91 25.18 5.40
N VAL A 89 2.91 24.38 5.75
CA VAL A 89 1.54 24.84 6.00
C VAL A 89 1.46 25.73 7.25
N ARG A 90 2.11 25.35 8.36
CA ARG A 90 2.16 26.18 9.58
C ARG A 90 2.79 27.55 9.32
N ARG A 91 3.92 27.59 8.61
CA ARG A 91 4.57 28.85 8.20
C ARG A 91 3.67 29.71 7.32
N ALA A 92 2.95 29.10 6.37
CA ALA A 92 2.04 29.83 5.51
C ALA A 92 0.84 30.43 6.27
N ILE A 93 0.33 29.74 7.30
CA ILE A 93 -0.75 30.25 8.16
C ILE A 93 -0.23 31.36 9.08
N GLU A 94 0.98 31.24 9.62
CA GLU A 94 1.57 32.28 10.48
C GLU A 94 1.73 33.61 9.74
N GLN A 95 2.05 33.57 8.45
CA GLN A 95 2.14 34.76 7.60
C GLN A 95 0.78 35.39 7.30
N ASP A 96 -0.28 34.60 7.12
CA ASP A 96 -1.65 35.10 6.92
C ASP A 96 -2.70 34.20 7.59
N ARG A 97 -3.03 34.53 8.84
CA ARG A 97 -3.98 33.77 9.67
C ARG A 97 -5.44 33.97 9.27
N GLN A 98 -5.75 35.02 8.52
CA GLN A 98 -7.13 35.42 8.22
C GLN A 98 -7.64 34.85 6.89
N SER A 99 -6.73 34.42 6.01
CA SER A 99 -7.09 33.96 4.67
C SER A 99 -6.50 32.59 4.30
N VAL A 100 -7.36 31.57 4.30
CA VAL A 100 -7.00 30.21 3.85
C VAL A 100 -6.49 30.18 2.40
N SER A 101 -7.05 31.01 1.53
CA SER A 101 -6.64 31.06 0.11
C SER A 101 -5.22 31.61 -0.06
N LYS A 102 -4.84 32.62 0.73
CA LYS A 102 -3.48 33.17 0.72
C LYS A 102 -2.47 32.22 1.37
N ALA A 103 -2.84 31.58 2.48
CA ALA A 103 -2.02 30.52 3.09
C ALA A 103 -1.80 29.36 2.11
N ARG A 104 -2.83 28.96 1.34
CA ARG A 104 -2.68 27.97 0.26
C ARG A 104 -1.68 28.45 -0.78
N ALA A 105 -1.82 29.68 -1.29
CA ALA A 105 -0.92 30.21 -2.31
C ALA A 105 0.54 30.27 -1.85
N ALA A 106 0.79 30.68 -0.60
CA ALA A 106 2.12 30.68 0.00
C ALA A 106 2.70 29.27 0.13
N TRP A 107 1.88 28.30 0.56
CA TRP A 107 2.27 26.88 0.60
C TRP A 107 2.55 26.31 -0.80
N GLU A 108 1.75 26.65 -1.82
CA GLU A 108 1.96 26.20 -3.20
C GLU A 108 3.30 26.74 -3.74
N GLN A 109 3.65 27.99 -3.44
CA GLN A 109 4.93 28.59 -3.82
C GLN A 109 6.11 27.91 -3.11
N ALA A 110 5.98 27.58 -1.82
CA ALA A 110 7.06 26.98 -1.04
C ALA A 110 7.27 25.49 -1.36
N SER A 111 6.20 24.73 -1.59
CA SER A 111 6.24 23.28 -1.82
C SER A 111 6.39 22.90 -3.29
N GLY A 112 6.06 23.80 -4.22
CA GLY A 112 5.95 23.50 -5.65
C GLY A 112 4.77 22.59 -6.00
N LYS A 113 3.90 22.28 -5.03
CA LYS A 113 2.70 21.45 -5.21
C LYS A 113 1.49 22.34 -5.50
N LYS A 114 0.44 21.75 -6.08
CA LYS A 114 -0.83 22.44 -6.36
C LYS A 114 -2.00 21.67 -5.79
N ALA A 115 -2.82 22.34 -4.98
CA ALA A 115 -3.99 21.78 -4.32
C ALA A 115 -5.23 22.68 -4.53
N SER A 116 -6.42 22.09 -4.48
CA SER A 116 -7.65 22.88 -4.39
C SER A 116 -7.81 23.46 -2.98
N ASP A 117 -8.60 24.52 -2.84
CA ASP A 117 -9.01 25.05 -1.54
C ASP A 117 -9.61 23.97 -0.63
N SER A 118 -10.40 23.05 -1.20
CA SER A 118 -11.01 21.95 -0.46
C SER A 118 -9.98 20.94 0.06
N THR A 119 -8.93 20.64 -0.70
CA THR A 119 -7.83 19.77 -0.26
C THR A 119 -7.04 20.44 0.85
N PHE A 120 -6.71 21.73 0.70
CA PHE A 120 -5.97 22.48 1.70
C PHE A 120 -6.75 22.59 3.02
N LYS A 121 -8.05 22.92 2.97
CA LYS A 121 -8.93 22.94 4.16
C LYS A 121 -9.03 21.58 4.84
N ARG A 122 -9.13 20.48 4.10
CA ARG A 122 -9.11 19.12 4.67
C ARG A 122 -7.82 18.86 5.43
N PHE A 123 -6.68 19.25 4.88
CA PHE A 123 -5.39 19.10 5.56
C PHE A 123 -5.33 19.90 6.87
N LEU A 124 -5.86 21.14 6.87
CA LEU A 124 -5.99 21.93 8.09
C LEU A 124 -6.87 21.26 9.15
N SER A 125 -7.98 20.63 8.73
CA SER A 125 -8.86 19.92 9.65
C SER A 125 -8.17 18.71 10.30
N VAL A 126 -7.37 17.97 9.53
CA VAL A 126 -6.56 16.86 10.07
C VAL A 126 -5.53 17.39 11.07
N LEU A 127 -4.79 18.44 10.71
CA LEU A 127 -3.82 19.08 11.60
C LEU A 127 -4.42 19.56 12.93
N ALA A 128 -5.66 20.07 12.91
CA ALA A 128 -6.34 20.53 14.12
C ALA A 128 -6.78 19.37 15.02
N GLN A 129 -7.12 18.21 14.45
CA GLN A 129 -7.48 17.00 15.18
C GLN A 129 -6.27 16.44 15.93
N ASP A 130 -5.10 16.40 15.29
CA ASP A 130 -3.85 15.93 15.90
C ASP A 130 -3.33 16.80 17.06
N ILE A 131 -3.78 18.06 17.17
CA ILE A 131 -3.45 18.97 18.28
C ILE A 131 -4.38 18.75 19.49
N SER A 132 -5.55 18.14 19.27
CA SER A 132 -6.61 18.00 20.28
C SER A 132 -6.53 16.67 21.05
N GLU A 133 -5.58 15.80 20.72
CA GLU A 133 -5.24 14.56 21.44
C GLU A 133 -4.02 14.76 22.35
#